data_AF-A0A9E0RWJ2-F1
#
_entry.id   AF-A0A9E0RWJ2-F1
#
_cell.length_a   1.000
_cell.length_b   1.000
_cell.length_c   1.000
_cell.angle_alpha   90.00
_cell.angle_beta   90.00
_cell.angle_gamma   90.00
#
_symmetry.space_group_name_H-M   'P 1'
#
loop_
_entity.id
_entity.type
_entity.pdbx_description
1 polymer ?
#
loop_
_entity_poly.entity_id
_entity_poly.type
_entity_poly.pdbx_seq_one_letter_code
_entity_poly.pdbx_strand_id
1 'polypeptide(L)'
;MMKWFLHRAIGRFARHYDYDATYMHDIVDTSVKAALALNHLPKLSQYRGPRAARDVWAGAVLASTLEGDCGPCAQLVVDMAIEAGVDRTALQACATGQAEPGSDLALGHDFARACIAGDLEADTLRAEIARRYGQEAV
;
A
#
# COMPACT_ATOMS: atom_id res chain seq x y z
N MET A 1 -2.03 -20.20 -23.58
CA MET A 1 -3.19 -20.03 -22.66
C MET A 1 -2.83 -19.23 -21.42
N MET A 2 -1.84 -19.65 -20.61
CA MET A 2 -1.47 -18.96 -19.37
C MET A 2 -1.13 -17.45 -19.54
N LYS A 3 -0.31 -17.09 -20.54
CA LYS A 3 -0.02 -15.68 -20.85
C LYS A 3 -1.29 -14.87 -21.12
N TRP A 4 -2.20 -15.41 -21.94
CA TRP A 4 -3.48 -14.76 -22.25
C TRP A 4 -4.32 -14.45 -21.00
N PHE A 5 -4.40 -15.38 -20.05
CA PHE A 5 -5.07 -15.14 -18.77
C PHE A 5 -4.38 -14.04 -17.95
N LEU A 6 -3.04 -14.01 -17.92
CA LEU A 6 -2.27 -12.98 -17.22
C LEU A 6 -2.49 -11.60 -17.86
N HIS A 7 -2.38 -11.46 -19.19
CA HIS A 7 -2.69 -10.19 -19.87
C HIS A 7 -4.13 -9.75 -19.61
N ARG A 8 -5.10 -10.67 -19.62
CA ARG A 8 -6.49 -10.33 -19.31
C ARG A 8 -6.67 -9.84 -17.88
N ALA A 9 -5.99 -10.46 -16.91
CA ALA A 9 -6.02 -10.05 -15.51
C ALA A 9 -5.39 -8.67 -15.32
N ILE A 10 -4.20 -8.45 -15.90
CA ILE A 10 -3.48 -7.17 -15.87
C ILE A 10 -4.32 -6.06 -16.50
N GLY A 11 -4.90 -6.29 -17.69
CA GLY A 11 -5.71 -5.28 -18.35
C GLY A 11 -6.98 -4.91 -17.56
N ARG A 12 -7.55 -5.84 -16.81
CA ARG A 12 -8.68 -5.54 -15.90
C ARG A 12 -8.22 -4.68 -14.72
N PHE A 13 -7.07 -5.01 -14.13
CA PHE A 13 -6.46 -4.25 -13.05
C PHE A 13 -6.13 -2.81 -13.50
N ALA A 14 -5.44 -2.66 -14.63
CA ALA A 14 -5.08 -1.37 -15.22
C ALA A 14 -6.31 -0.48 -15.44
N ARG A 15 -7.40 -1.03 -16.00
CA ARG A 15 -8.65 -0.27 -16.20
C ARG A 15 -9.38 0.07 -14.92
N HIS A 16 -9.30 -0.78 -13.90
CA HIS A 16 -10.01 -0.57 -12.63
C HIS A 16 -9.38 0.58 -11.83
N TYR A 17 -8.05 0.69 -11.87
CA TYR A 17 -7.30 1.73 -11.14
C TYR A 17 -6.72 2.84 -12.02
N ASP A 18 -7.06 2.87 -13.32
CA ASP A 18 -6.45 3.78 -14.31
C ASP A 18 -4.90 3.82 -14.23
N TYR A 19 -4.30 2.63 -14.12
CA TYR A 19 -2.88 2.45 -13.82
C TYR A 19 -2.11 1.88 -15.02
N ASP A 20 -0.94 2.45 -15.32
CA ASP A 20 -0.07 1.94 -16.38
C ASP A 20 0.57 0.61 -15.97
N ALA A 21 0.04 -0.46 -16.55
CA ALA A 21 0.53 -1.82 -16.34
C ALA A 21 1.34 -2.37 -17.53
N THR A 22 1.87 -1.50 -18.39
CA THR A 22 2.68 -1.91 -19.56
C THR A 22 3.85 -2.79 -19.12
N TYR A 23 4.56 -2.42 -18.06
CA TYR A 23 5.66 -3.22 -17.52
C TYR A 23 5.22 -4.63 -17.08
N MET A 24 3.99 -4.79 -16.57
CA MET A 24 3.48 -6.10 -16.17
C MET A 24 3.24 -6.98 -17.39
N HIS A 25 2.77 -6.40 -18.50
CA HIS A 25 2.65 -7.10 -19.78
C HIS A 25 4.03 -7.51 -20.32
N ASP A 26 5.01 -6.63 -20.26
CA ASP A 26 6.39 -6.93 -20.68
C ASP A 26 7.00 -8.08 -19.87
N ILE A 27 6.73 -8.14 -18.56
CA ILE A 27 7.14 -9.25 -17.69
C ILE A 27 6.48 -10.56 -18.13
N VAL A 28 5.18 -10.56 -18.46
CA VAL A 28 4.47 -11.77 -18.96
C VAL A 28 5.09 -12.26 -20.26
N ASP A 29 5.45 -11.34 -21.15
CA ASP A 29 6.04 -11.68 -22.43
C ASP A 29 7.46 -12.23 -22.29
N THR A 30 8.24 -11.65 -21.38
CA THR A 30 9.63 -12.03 -21.08
C THR A 30 9.72 -13.33 -20.28
N SER A 31 8.97 -13.47 -19.19
CA SER A 31 9.04 -14.62 -18.27
C SER A 31 7.75 -14.86 -17.51
N VAL A 32 7.04 -15.94 -17.85
CA VAL A 32 5.81 -16.31 -17.14
C VAL A 32 6.06 -16.65 -15.67
N LYS A 33 7.24 -17.20 -15.34
CA LYS A 33 7.59 -17.49 -13.94
C LYS A 33 7.72 -16.19 -13.12
N ALA A 34 8.35 -15.16 -13.70
CA ALA A 34 8.45 -13.85 -13.06
C ALA A 34 7.08 -13.19 -12.92
N ALA A 35 6.23 -13.27 -13.96
CA ALA A 35 4.86 -12.76 -13.90
C ALA A 35 4.03 -13.42 -12.79
N LEU A 36 4.15 -14.75 -12.61
CA LEU A 36 3.48 -15.46 -11.53
C LEU A 36 4.00 -15.00 -10.16
N ALA A 37 5.31 -14.86 -9.99
CA ALA A 37 5.90 -14.36 -8.75
C ALA A 37 5.38 -12.95 -8.41
N LEU A 38 5.39 -12.03 -9.38
CA LEU A 38 4.87 -10.67 -9.20
C LEU A 38 3.38 -10.67 -8.85
N ASN A 39 2.57 -11.50 -9.51
CA ASN A 39 1.14 -11.61 -9.22
C ASN A 39 0.84 -12.11 -7.78
N HIS A 40 1.79 -12.80 -7.14
CA HIS A 40 1.66 -13.21 -5.74
C HIS A 40 2.09 -12.15 -4.73
N LEU A 41 2.95 -11.20 -5.13
CA LEU A 41 3.51 -10.18 -4.23
C LEU A 41 2.43 -9.39 -3.46
N PRO A 42 1.33 -8.91 -4.07
CA PRO A 42 0.29 -8.16 -3.35
C PRO A 42 -0.36 -8.95 -2.22
N LYS A 43 -0.38 -10.29 -2.27
CA LYS A 43 -0.95 -11.10 -1.18
C LYS A 43 -0.19 -10.92 0.14
N LEU A 44 1.12 -10.64 0.04
CA LEU A 44 1.97 -10.34 1.17
C LEU A 44 1.98 -8.84 1.45
N SER A 45 2.30 -8.02 0.45
CA SER A 45 2.54 -6.58 0.64
C SER A 45 1.28 -5.74 0.87
N GLN A 46 0.09 -6.28 0.59
CA GLN A 46 -1.19 -5.60 0.79
C GLN A 46 -2.08 -6.32 1.81
N TYR A 47 -1.51 -7.21 2.63
CA TYR A 47 -2.22 -7.73 3.78
C TYR A 47 -2.51 -6.60 4.77
N ARG A 48 -3.77 -6.47 5.21
CA ARG A 48 -4.28 -5.29 5.92
C ARG A 48 -4.46 -5.49 7.43
N GLY A 49 -4.17 -6.70 7.93
CA GLY A 49 -4.44 -7.06 9.32
C GLY A 49 -5.93 -6.89 9.70
N PRO A 50 -6.23 -6.59 10.97
CA PRO A 50 -7.60 -6.42 11.44
C PRO A 50 -8.27 -5.18 10.83
N ARG A 51 -9.57 -5.27 10.53
CA ARG A 51 -10.35 -4.18 9.92
C ARG A 51 -10.27 -2.86 10.69
N ALA A 52 -10.12 -2.92 12.01
CA ALA A 52 -10.00 -1.74 12.86
C ALA A 52 -8.70 -0.94 12.62
N ALA A 53 -7.63 -1.57 12.11
CA ALA A 53 -6.35 -0.94 11.81
C ALA A 53 -6.20 -0.49 10.34
N ARG A 54 -7.30 -0.49 9.57
CA ARG A 54 -7.27 -0.20 8.13
C ARG A 54 -6.62 1.15 7.79
N ASP A 55 -6.89 2.16 8.60
CA ASP A 55 -6.38 3.51 8.36
C ASP A 55 -4.88 3.60 8.69
N VAL A 56 -4.39 2.82 9.67
CA VAL A 56 -2.95 2.61 9.92
C VAL A 56 -2.29 1.96 8.70
N TRP A 57 -2.87 0.88 8.17
CA TRP A 57 -2.36 0.23 6.95
C TRP A 57 -2.30 1.22 5.76
N ALA A 58 -3.33 2.05 5.60
CA ALA A 58 -3.39 3.03 4.53
C ALA A 58 -2.31 4.12 4.66
N GLY A 59 -2.06 4.61 5.87
CA GLY A 59 -0.95 5.53 6.13
C GLY A 59 0.41 4.91 5.83
N ALA A 60 0.62 3.67 6.28
CA ALA A 60 1.90 2.98 6.10
C ALA A 60 2.23 2.71 4.62
N VAL A 61 1.25 2.23 3.85
CA VAL A 61 1.46 1.98 2.41
C VAL A 61 1.67 3.28 1.64
N LEU A 62 0.94 4.35 1.99
CA LEU A 62 1.10 5.67 1.38
C LEU A 62 2.53 6.20 1.61
N ALA A 63 2.98 6.24 2.86
CA ALA A 63 4.33 6.66 3.23
C ALA A 63 5.41 5.87 2.46
N SER A 64 5.26 4.54 2.41
CA SER A 64 6.22 3.66 1.73
C SER A 64 6.31 3.95 0.22
N THR A 65 5.17 4.22 -0.44
CA THR A 65 5.15 4.55 -1.87
C THR A 65 5.66 5.95 -2.19
N LEU A 66 5.45 6.91 -1.28
CA LEU A 66 5.98 8.27 -1.41
C LEU A 66 7.49 8.28 -1.23
N GLU A 67 8.02 7.56 -0.23
CA GLU A 67 9.46 7.42 0.01
C GLU A 67 10.17 6.73 -1.17
N GLY A 68 9.51 5.76 -1.81
CA GLY A 68 10.01 5.12 -3.02
C GLY A 68 9.99 5.99 -4.29
N ASP A 69 9.57 7.25 -4.20
CA ASP A 69 9.43 8.22 -5.30
C ASP A 69 8.67 7.65 -6.51
N CYS A 70 7.66 6.81 -6.26
CA CYS A 70 6.82 6.24 -7.31
C CYS A 70 5.45 6.92 -7.31
N GLY A 71 5.34 8.06 -8.01
CA GLY A 71 4.08 8.80 -8.16
C GLY A 71 2.87 7.94 -8.58
N PRO A 72 2.98 7.11 -9.64
CA PRO A 72 1.89 6.21 -10.04
C PRO A 72 1.54 5.16 -8.97
N CYS A 73 2.53 4.66 -8.23
CA CYS A 73 2.29 3.71 -7.13
C CYS A 73 1.57 4.39 -5.96
N ALA A 74 1.96 5.63 -5.63
CA ALA A 74 1.33 6.42 -4.58
C ALA A 74 -0.15 6.67 -4.89
N GLN A 75 -0.48 7.07 -6.12
CA GLN A 75 -1.87 7.24 -6.53
C GLN A 75 -2.64 5.90 -6.49
N LEU A 76 -2.04 4.82 -6.98
CA LEU A 76 -2.65 3.49 -6.95
C LEU A 76 -3.03 3.06 -5.53
N VAL A 77 -2.15 3.26 -4.54
CA VAL A 77 -2.46 2.88 -3.15
C VAL A 77 -3.47 3.81 -2.49
N VAL A 78 -3.54 5.08 -2.88
CA VAL A 78 -4.64 5.99 -2.51
C VAL A 78 -5.97 5.45 -3.01
N ASP A 79 -6.06 5.04 -4.27
CA ASP A 79 -7.29 4.50 -4.84
C ASP A 79 -7.70 3.18 -4.18
N MET A 80 -6.73 2.30 -3.90
CA MET A 80 -6.97 1.08 -3.12
C MET A 80 -7.45 1.35 -1.70
N ALA A 81 -6.93 2.39 -1.04
CA ALA A 81 -7.34 2.78 0.31
C ALA A 81 -8.76 3.36 0.32
N ILE A 82 -9.10 4.19 -0.67
CA ILE A 82 -10.46 4.72 -0.86
C ILE A 82 -11.44 3.58 -1.11
N GLU A 83 -11.10 2.62 -1.98
CA GLU A 83 -11.92 1.43 -2.23
C GLU A 83 -12.10 0.58 -0.96
N ALA A 84 -11.05 0.51 -0.11
CA ALA A 84 -11.14 -0.14 1.19
C ALA A 84 -12.00 0.65 2.21
N GLY A 85 -12.41 1.89 1.88
CA GLY A 85 -13.30 2.75 2.65
C GLY A 85 -12.61 3.73 3.60
N VAL A 86 -11.33 4.04 3.35
CA VAL A 86 -10.58 5.09 4.04
C VAL A 86 -11.02 6.46 3.52
N ASP A 87 -11.08 7.47 4.41
CA ASP A 87 -11.53 8.80 4.03
C ASP A 87 -10.56 9.49 3.05
N ARG A 88 -11.11 10.01 1.95
CA ARG A 88 -10.32 10.68 0.89
C ARG A 88 -9.63 11.94 1.41
N THR A 89 -10.32 12.73 2.24
CA THR A 89 -9.79 13.99 2.75
C THR A 89 -8.62 13.74 3.70
N ALA A 90 -8.75 12.73 4.57
CA ALA A 90 -7.68 12.30 5.46
C ALA A 90 -6.46 11.75 4.68
N LEU A 91 -6.67 10.97 3.62
CA LEU A 91 -5.59 10.51 2.75
C LEU A 91 -4.87 11.68 2.06
N GLN A 92 -5.63 12.63 1.52
CA GLN A 92 -5.05 13.82 0.90
C GLN A 92 -4.24 14.63 1.91
N ALA A 93 -4.79 14.87 3.10
CA ALA A 93 -4.10 15.58 4.17
C ALA A 93 -2.81 14.84 4.56
N CYS A 94 -2.83 13.51 4.68
CA CYS A 94 -1.64 12.72 4.95
C CYS A 94 -0.60 12.84 3.83
N ALA A 95 -1.00 12.70 2.57
CA ALA A 95 -0.11 12.83 1.42
C ALA A 95 0.56 14.22 1.31
N THR A 96 -0.09 15.28 1.80
CA THR A 96 0.44 16.66 1.78
C THR A 96 1.14 17.06 3.09
N GLY A 97 1.33 16.14 4.04
CA GLY A 97 1.97 16.43 5.33
C GLY A 97 1.09 17.26 6.28
N GLN A 98 -0.22 17.24 6.08
CA GLN A 98 -1.24 17.96 6.85
C GLN A 98 -2.19 17.01 7.61
N ALA A 99 -1.82 15.73 7.79
CA ALA A 99 -2.62 14.80 8.55
C ALA A 99 -2.86 15.30 9.99
N GLU A 100 -4.02 14.96 10.54
CA GLU A 100 -4.32 15.24 11.94
C GLU A 100 -3.34 14.46 12.84
N PRO A 101 -2.56 15.15 13.69
CA PRO A 101 -1.58 14.48 14.55
C PRO A 101 -2.25 13.48 15.49
N GLY A 102 -1.77 12.24 15.49
CA GLY A 102 -2.32 11.17 16.34
C GLY A 102 -3.49 10.39 15.73
N SER A 103 -4.02 10.82 14.57
CA SER A 103 -4.88 9.99 13.72
C SER A 103 -4.20 8.67 13.36
N ASP A 104 -4.99 7.65 13.08
CA ASP A 104 -4.47 6.34 12.68
C ASP A 104 -3.70 6.39 11.35
N LEU A 105 -4.15 7.26 10.44
CA LEU A 105 -3.49 7.49 9.16
C LEU A 105 -2.10 8.11 9.35
N ALA A 106 -1.97 9.13 10.22
CA ALA A 106 -0.68 9.68 10.61
C ALA A 106 0.19 8.64 11.33
N LEU A 107 -0.38 7.88 12.27
CA LEU A 107 0.32 6.85 13.02
C LEU A 107 0.95 5.79 12.09
N GLY A 108 0.19 5.30 11.11
CA GLY A 108 0.71 4.36 10.12
C GLY A 108 1.76 4.97 9.19
N HIS A 109 1.54 6.20 8.75
CA HIS A 109 2.48 6.93 7.92
C HIS A 109 3.83 7.13 8.61
N ASP A 110 3.82 7.61 9.86
CA ASP A 110 5.03 7.87 10.62
C ASP A 110 5.73 6.57 11.01
N PHE A 111 4.97 5.52 11.33
CA PHE A 111 5.53 4.19 11.57
C PHE A 111 6.33 3.67 10.38
N ALA A 112 5.75 3.73 9.17
CA ALA A 112 6.45 3.29 7.96
C ALA A 112 7.72 4.12 7.70
N ARG A 113 7.66 5.44 7.88
CA ARG A 113 8.84 6.30 7.72
C ARG A 113 9.94 5.98 8.73
N ALA A 114 9.58 5.77 10.00
CA ALA A 114 10.52 5.38 11.04
C ALA A 114 11.17 4.02 10.72
N CYS A 115 10.39 3.03 10.25
CA CYS A 115 10.91 1.73 9.82
C CYS A 115 11.90 1.86 8.65
N ILE A 116 11.56 2.65 7.63
CA ILE A 116 12.41 2.83 6.45
C ILE A 116 13.70 3.56 6.82
N ALA A 117 13.62 4.57 7.71
CA ALA A 117 14.77 5.31 8.19
C ALA A 117 15.66 4.51 9.18
N GLY A 118 15.18 3.36 9.68
CA GLY A 118 15.85 2.62 10.75
C GLY A 118 15.84 3.35 12.09
N ASP A 119 14.83 4.18 12.35
CA ASP A 119 14.68 4.95 13.58
C ASP A 119 14.14 4.08 14.73
N LEU A 120 14.66 4.29 15.93
CA LEU A 120 14.18 3.64 17.16
C LEU A 120 12.75 4.06 17.52
N GLU A 121 12.27 5.19 17.02
CA GLU A 121 10.87 5.62 17.17
C GLU A 121 9.89 4.57 16.60
N ALA A 122 10.32 3.76 15.62
CA ALA A 122 9.53 2.68 15.06
C ALA A 122 8.99 1.72 16.13
N ASP A 123 9.78 1.42 17.17
CA ASP A 123 9.35 0.54 18.26
C ASP A 123 8.26 1.18 19.13
N THR A 124 8.34 2.50 19.35
CA THR A 124 7.33 3.25 20.09
C THR A 124 6.01 3.29 19.32
N LEU A 125 6.07 3.60 18.02
CA LEU A 125 4.89 3.66 17.14
C LEU A 125 4.26 2.28 16.98
N ARG A 126 5.07 1.23 16.81
CA ARG A 126 4.63 -0.17 16.81
C ARG A 126 3.89 -0.53 18.11
N ALA A 127 4.44 -0.18 19.27
CA ALA A 127 3.81 -0.47 20.55
C ALA A 127 2.45 0.23 20.67
N GLU A 128 2.33 1.44 20.15
CA GLU A 128 1.07 2.19 20.12
C GLU A 128 0.02 1.56 19.19
N ILE A 129 0.41 1.16 17.97
CA ILE A 129 -0.46 0.43 17.03
C ILE A 129 -0.97 -0.86 17.68
N ALA A 130 -0.06 -1.64 18.27
CA ALA A 130 -0.43 -2.89 18.94
C ALA A 130 -1.33 -2.68 20.16
N ARG A 131 -1.15 -1.57 20.91
CA ARG A 131 -1.99 -1.21 22.04
C ARG A 131 -3.42 -0.85 21.60
N ARG A 132 -3.59 -0.17 20.46
CA ARG A 132 -4.90 0.24 19.92
C ARG A 132 -5.63 -0.89 19.21
N TYR A 133 -4.91 -1.71 18.43
CA TYR A 133 -5.51 -2.62 17.46
C TYR A 133 -5.11 -4.10 17.62
N GLY A 134 -4.22 -4.40 18.57
CA GLY A 134 -3.70 -5.74 18.80
C GLY A 134 -2.46 -6.08 17.98
N GLN A 135 -1.80 -7.20 18.32
CA GLN A 135 -0.52 -7.60 17.72
C GLN A 135 -0.62 -7.93 16.22
N GLU A 136 -1.80 -8.29 15.71
CA GLU A 136 -2.01 -8.59 14.28
C GLU A 136 -1.97 -7.32 13.40
N ALA A 137 -2.01 -6.12 14.00
CA ALA A 137 -2.00 -4.84 13.28
C ALA A 137 -0.61 -4.30 12.94
N VAL A 138 0.47 -4.92 13.44
CA VAL A 138 1.86 -4.50 13.26
C VAL A 138 2.58 -5.44 12.31
#